data_AF-A0A5E7BRD4-F1
#
_entry.id   AF-A0A5E7BRD4-F1
#
_cell.length_a   1.000
_cell.length_b   1.000
_cell.length_c   1.000
_cell.angle_alpha   90.00
_cell.angle_beta   90.00
_cell.angle_gamma   90.00
#
_symmetry.space_group_name_H-M   'P 1'
#
loop_
_entity.id
_entity.type
_entity.pdbx_description
1 polymer ?
#
loop_
_entity_poly.entity_id
_entity_poly.type
_entity_poly.pdbx_seq_one_letter_code
_entity_poly.pdbx_strand_id
1 'polypeptide(L)'
;MAGGRANRKGLAALYLSLDEMTALGEYRQGGTILPPGTLVSYVLSLDRVVDFTGGLDDSWPPLWQEFYCDWRNLYFAQDIEPPSWVIGDLVMADGCSGILFKSAANPPGTNLVVYTDQIPEHGTIMVNDPHQDLPKDQSSWIRP
;
A
#
# COMPACT_ATOMS: atom_id res chain seq x y z
N MET A 1 -13.16 -7.47 1.69
CA MET A 1 -12.22 -6.42 1.27
C MET A 1 -12.39 -6.16 -0.21
N ALA A 2 -12.32 -4.92 -0.68
CA ALA A 2 -12.66 -4.55 -2.06
C ALA A 2 -11.45 -4.37 -3.01
N GLY A 3 -10.25 -4.79 -2.57
CA GLY A 3 -8.99 -4.48 -3.26
C GLY A 3 -8.43 -3.12 -2.88
N GLY A 4 -7.35 -2.73 -3.54
CA GLY A 4 -6.67 -1.43 -3.42
C GLY A 4 -6.10 -0.99 -4.76
N ARG A 5 -5.29 0.07 -4.80
CA ARG A 5 -4.69 0.54 -6.06
C ARG A 5 -3.88 -0.55 -6.78
N ALA A 6 -3.07 -1.30 -6.04
CA ALA A 6 -2.12 -2.25 -6.57
C ALA A 6 -2.46 -3.72 -6.24
N ASN A 7 -3.70 -4.02 -5.86
CA ASN A 7 -4.15 -5.38 -5.59
C ASN A 7 -5.63 -5.58 -5.89
N ARG A 8 -5.94 -6.67 -6.62
CA ARG A 8 -7.31 -7.09 -6.89
C ARG A 8 -8.05 -7.53 -5.62
N LYS A 9 -9.38 -7.56 -5.71
CA LYS A 9 -10.23 -8.11 -4.64
C LYS A 9 -9.81 -9.55 -4.31
N GLY A 10 -9.71 -9.85 -3.02
CA GLY A 10 -9.33 -11.18 -2.53
C GLY A 10 -7.83 -11.36 -2.33
N LEU A 11 -7.01 -10.45 -2.84
CA LEU A 11 -5.56 -10.47 -2.62
C LEU A 11 -5.19 -9.61 -1.42
N ALA A 12 -4.50 -10.20 -0.46
CA ALA A 12 -4.03 -9.49 0.73
C ALA A 12 -2.82 -8.60 0.39
N ALA A 13 -2.90 -7.34 0.78
CA ALA A 13 -1.81 -6.38 0.64
C ALA A 13 -1.83 -5.39 1.80
N LEU A 14 -0.64 -5.04 2.28
CA LEU A 14 -0.43 -4.02 3.30
C LEU A 14 0.09 -2.74 2.64
N TYR A 15 -0.60 -1.63 2.86
CA TYR A 15 -0.18 -0.31 2.37
C TYR A 15 0.52 0.46 3.49
N LEU A 16 1.74 0.89 3.21
CA LEU A 16 2.61 1.63 4.12
C LEU A 16 3.06 2.93 3.45
N SER A 17 3.50 3.86 4.28
CA SER A 17 4.23 5.05 3.84
C SER A 17 5.57 5.10 4.55
N LEU A 18 6.59 5.66 3.90
CA LEU A 18 7.94 5.76 4.44
C LEU A 18 8.09 6.92 5.45
N ASP A 19 7.07 7.77 5.58
CA ASP A 19 7.00 8.85 6.55
C ASP A 19 5.57 9.06 7.09
N GLU A 20 5.49 9.62 8.30
CA GLU A 20 4.24 9.81 9.04
C GLU A 20 3.27 10.75 8.35
N MET A 21 3.77 11.83 7.74
CA MET A 21 2.94 12.85 7.09
C MET A 21 2.25 12.29 5.86
N THR A 22 2.95 11.47 5.08
CA THR A 22 2.40 10.73 3.95
C THR A 22 1.36 9.70 4.41
N ALA A 23 1.65 8.94 5.48
CA ALA A 23 0.70 7.96 6.02
C ALA A 23 -0.63 8.62 6.42
N LEU A 24 -0.56 9.76 7.12
CA LEU A 24 -1.73 10.54 7.53
C LEU A 24 -2.46 11.16 6.31
N GLY A 25 -1.71 11.59 5.30
CA GLY A 25 -2.25 12.12 4.04
C GLY A 25 -3.07 11.09 3.28
N GLU A 26 -2.53 9.88 3.10
CA GLU A 26 -3.21 8.77 2.44
C GLU A 26 -4.42 8.28 3.26
N TYR A 27 -4.28 8.16 4.58
CA TYR A 27 -5.35 7.71 5.46
C TYR A 27 -6.57 8.63 5.44
N ARG A 28 -6.37 9.94 5.21
CA ARG A 28 -7.45 10.92 5.11
C ARG A 28 -8.42 10.65 3.94
N GLN A 29 -7.98 9.91 2.91
CA GLN A 29 -8.80 9.55 1.73
C GLN A 29 -9.53 10.75 1.07
N GLY A 30 -8.90 11.93 1.06
CA GLY A 30 -9.50 13.14 0.49
C GLY A 30 -10.55 13.84 1.37
N GLY A 31 -10.79 13.35 2.59
CA GLY A 31 -11.61 14.05 3.58
C GLY A 31 -10.98 15.36 4.04
N THR A 32 -11.79 16.27 4.58
CA THR A 32 -11.29 17.53 5.19
C THR A 32 -10.78 17.33 6.61
N ILE A 33 -11.29 16.31 7.31
CA ILE A 33 -10.96 15.97 8.70
C ILE A 33 -10.38 14.56 8.70
N LEU A 34 -9.31 14.36 9.48
CA LEU A 34 -8.74 13.04 9.70
C LEU A 34 -9.72 12.18 10.52
N PRO A 35 -10.17 11.00 10.04
CA PRO A 35 -11.00 10.12 10.84
C PRO A 35 -10.19 9.50 12.00
N PRO A 36 -10.85 8.98 13.05
CA PRO A 36 -10.15 8.25 14.11
C PRO A 36 -9.49 6.98 13.59
N GLY A 37 -8.22 6.75 13.95
CA GLY A 37 -7.47 5.57 13.56
C GLY A 37 -6.22 5.36 14.39
N THR A 38 -5.64 4.16 14.29
CA THR A 38 -4.35 3.81 14.91
C THR A 38 -3.25 3.94 13.88
N LEU A 39 -2.22 4.74 14.16
CA LEU A 39 -1.00 4.78 13.37
C LEU A 39 -0.04 3.71 13.90
N VAL A 40 0.46 2.85 13.02
CA VAL A 40 1.33 1.73 13.37
C VAL A 40 2.61 1.81 12.57
N SER A 41 3.75 1.80 13.24
CA SER A 41 5.06 1.69 12.61
C SER A 41 5.41 0.22 12.38
N TYR A 42 6.00 -0.07 11.22
CA TYR A 42 6.50 -1.40 10.88
C TYR A 42 8.00 -1.34 10.65
N VAL A 43 8.70 -2.36 11.12
CA VAL A 43 10.08 -2.65 10.73
C VAL A 43 10.03 -3.81 9.75
N LEU A 44 10.64 -3.64 8.58
CA LEU A 44 10.59 -4.64 7.51
C LEU A 44 11.90 -4.68 6.73
N SER A 45 12.15 -5.84 6.13
CA SER A 45 13.24 -6.06 5.17
C SER A 45 12.66 -6.87 4.03
N LEU A 46 12.77 -6.36 2.81
CA LEU A 46 12.26 -6.99 1.58
C LEU A 46 13.42 -7.10 0.59
N ASP A 47 13.60 -8.27 0.00
CA ASP A 47 14.70 -8.52 -0.95
C ASP A 47 14.35 -8.15 -2.40
N ARG A 48 13.06 -8.19 -2.75
CA ARG A 48 12.56 -7.93 -4.10
C ARG A 48 11.39 -6.97 -4.06
N VAL A 49 11.64 -5.71 -4.40
CA VAL A 49 10.64 -4.64 -4.48
C VAL A 49 10.81 -3.92 -5.80
N VAL A 50 9.72 -3.72 -6.52
CA VAL A 50 9.76 -2.89 -7.73
C VAL A 50 9.69 -1.43 -7.33
N ASP A 51 10.73 -0.67 -7.64
CA ASP A 51 10.83 0.75 -7.32
C ASP A 51 10.79 1.59 -8.60
N PHE A 52 9.71 2.35 -8.76
CA PHE A 52 9.59 3.34 -9.83
C PHE A 52 9.44 4.77 -9.29
N THR A 53 9.88 5.01 -8.05
CA THR A 53 9.81 6.34 -7.41
C THR A 53 10.67 7.39 -8.11
N GLY A 54 11.66 6.96 -8.90
CA GLY A 54 12.48 7.80 -9.77
C GLY A 54 11.80 8.20 -11.09
N GLY A 55 10.60 7.70 -11.36
CA GLY A 55 9.88 7.89 -12.62
C GLY A 55 9.96 6.65 -13.53
N LEU A 56 9.29 6.76 -14.67
CA LEU A 56 9.22 5.73 -15.70
C LEU A 56 9.92 6.25 -16.96
N ASP A 57 10.99 5.58 -17.38
CA ASP A 57 11.65 5.82 -18.66
C ASP A 57 11.21 4.80 -19.72
N ASP A 58 11.81 4.87 -20.91
CA ASP A 58 11.47 4.00 -22.06
C ASP A 58 11.76 2.50 -21.82
N SER A 59 12.48 2.14 -20.76
CA SER A 59 12.72 0.74 -20.40
C SER A 59 11.52 0.08 -19.69
N TRP A 60 10.61 0.89 -19.15
CA TRP A 60 9.43 0.37 -18.44
C TRP A 60 8.34 -0.07 -19.42
N PRO A 61 7.64 -1.19 -19.14
CA PRO A 61 6.47 -1.57 -19.92
C PRO A 61 5.42 -0.44 -19.90
N PRO A 62 4.80 -0.09 -21.05
CA PRO A 62 3.86 1.03 -21.13
C PRO A 62 2.71 1.00 -20.10
N LEU A 63 2.30 -0.21 -19.69
CA LEU A 63 1.30 -0.43 -18.66
C LEU A 63 1.60 0.32 -17.36
N TRP A 64 2.89 0.47 -16.98
CA TRP A 64 3.27 1.15 -15.72
C TRP A 64 2.85 2.61 -15.67
N GLN A 65 2.66 3.28 -16.82
CA GLN A 65 2.15 4.65 -16.87
C GLN A 65 0.71 4.75 -16.31
N GLU A 66 -0.03 3.64 -16.33
CA GLU A 66 -1.41 3.54 -15.83
C GLU A 66 -1.51 3.20 -14.34
N PHE A 67 -0.39 3.09 -13.61
CA PHE A 67 -0.39 2.73 -12.19
C PHE A 67 -1.25 3.68 -11.33
N TYR A 68 -1.28 4.97 -11.68
CA TYR A 68 -2.08 5.98 -10.97
C TYR A 68 -3.52 6.11 -11.47
N CYS A 69 -4.01 5.21 -12.31
CA CYS A 69 -5.40 5.22 -12.77
C CYS A 69 -6.40 5.33 -11.61
N ASP A 70 -7.60 5.86 -11.89
CA ASP A 70 -8.69 5.89 -10.91
C ASP A 70 -9.32 4.50 -10.79
N TRP A 71 -8.60 3.60 -10.13
CA TRP A 71 -8.99 2.20 -9.95
C TRP A 71 -10.37 2.05 -9.30
N ARG A 72 -10.77 2.98 -8.42
CA ARG A 72 -12.09 2.96 -7.78
C ARG A 72 -13.18 3.22 -8.81
N ASN A 73 -13.03 4.26 -9.62
CA ASN A 73 -14.00 4.58 -10.66
C ASN A 73 -14.06 3.49 -11.74
N LEU A 74 -12.90 3.02 -12.22
CA LEU A 74 -12.83 1.93 -13.21
C LEU A 74 -13.58 0.68 -12.71
N TYR A 75 -13.29 0.24 -11.50
CA TYR A 75 -13.88 -0.98 -10.98
C TYR A 75 -15.33 -0.80 -10.52
N PHE A 76 -15.63 0.20 -9.69
CA PHE A 76 -16.97 0.32 -9.08
C PHE A 76 -18.01 0.97 -9.98
N ALA A 77 -17.62 1.90 -10.87
CA ALA A 77 -18.56 2.65 -11.69
C ALA A 77 -18.61 2.14 -13.13
N GLN A 78 -17.52 1.59 -13.64
CA GLN A 78 -17.42 1.19 -15.05
C GLN A 78 -17.34 -0.32 -15.27
N ASP A 79 -17.18 -1.12 -14.20
CA ASP A 79 -16.98 -2.58 -14.29
C ASP A 79 -15.76 -2.95 -15.17
N ILE A 80 -14.72 -2.12 -15.13
CA ILE A 80 -13.47 -2.30 -15.86
C ILE A 80 -12.39 -2.75 -14.88
N GLU A 81 -11.63 -3.80 -15.24
CA GLU A 81 -10.45 -4.21 -14.48
C GLU A 81 -9.39 -3.08 -14.51
N PRO A 82 -8.98 -2.54 -13.35
CA PRO A 82 -7.97 -1.49 -13.31
C PRO A 82 -6.61 -1.97 -13.83
N PRO A 83 -5.94 -1.21 -14.73
CA PRO A 83 -4.58 -1.53 -15.17
C PRO A 83 -3.59 -1.71 -14.01
N SER A 84 -3.77 -0.96 -12.92
CA SER A 84 -2.93 -1.05 -11.72
C SER A 84 -3.06 -2.38 -10.97
N TRP A 85 -4.16 -3.13 -11.16
CA TRP A 85 -4.29 -4.50 -10.65
C TRP A 85 -3.46 -5.47 -11.46
N VAL A 86 -3.48 -5.33 -12.79
CA VAL A 86 -2.64 -6.14 -13.69
C VAL A 86 -1.16 -5.93 -13.38
N ILE A 87 -0.74 -4.69 -13.09
CA ILE A 87 0.63 -4.41 -12.61
C ILE A 87 0.92 -5.22 -11.34
N GLY A 88 0.02 -5.21 -10.35
CA GLY A 88 0.21 -5.96 -9.11
C GLY A 88 0.37 -7.47 -9.35
N ASP A 89 -0.43 -8.05 -10.24
CA ASP A 89 -0.31 -9.46 -10.59
C ASP A 89 1.02 -9.79 -11.27
N LEU A 90 1.48 -8.92 -12.18
CA LEU A 90 2.78 -9.09 -12.84
C LEU A 90 3.94 -9.02 -11.84
N VAL A 91 3.87 -8.10 -10.88
CA VAL A 91 4.88 -7.97 -9.82
C VAL A 91 4.94 -9.24 -8.97
N MET A 92 3.79 -9.78 -8.55
CA MET A 92 3.78 -11.04 -7.79
C MET A 92 4.21 -12.24 -8.64
N ALA A 93 3.85 -12.29 -9.93
CA ALA A 93 4.27 -13.35 -10.83
C ALA A 93 5.79 -13.37 -11.07
N ASP A 94 6.45 -12.22 -10.96
CA ASP A 94 7.92 -12.12 -11.00
C ASP A 94 8.59 -12.48 -9.66
N GLY A 95 7.81 -12.77 -8.62
CA GLY A 95 8.32 -13.05 -7.27
C GLY A 95 8.76 -11.80 -6.52
N CYS A 96 8.17 -10.63 -6.82
CA CYS A 96 8.40 -9.42 -6.06
C CYS A 96 7.42 -9.29 -4.89
N SER A 97 7.92 -8.85 -3.74
CA SER A 97 7.18 -8.73 -2.48
C SER A 97 6.45 -7.39 -2.32
N GLY A 98 6.68 -6.43 -3.21
CA GLY A 98 6.03 -5.13 -3.13
C GLY A 98 6.39 -4.15 -4.24
N ILE A 99 5.78 -2.97 -4.14
CA ILE A 99 6.00 -1.86 -5.08
C ILE A 99 6.20 -0.56 -4.29
N LEU A 100 7.31 0.13 -4.56
CA LEU A 100 7.58 1.49 -4.08
C LEU A 100 7.10 2.50 -5.12
N PHE A 101 6.31 3.49 -4.67
CA PHE A 101 5.72 4.49 -5.54
C PHE A 101 5.54 5.84 -4.82
N LYS A 102 5.48 6.93 -5.58
CA LYS A 102 5.22 8.26 -5.01
C LYS A 102 3.77 8.38 -4.54
N SER A 103 3.57 9.05 -3.42
CA SER A 103 2.22 9.28 -2.91
C SER A 103 1.46 10.25 -3.80
N ALA A 104 0.22 9.91 -4.16
CA ALA A 104 -0.66 10.83 -4.87
C ALA A 104 -1.28 11.87 -3.91
N ALA A 105 -1.45 11.53 -2.63
CA ALA A 105 -1.98 12.42 -1.60
C ALA A 105 -0.94 13.40 -1.07
N ASN A 106 0.34 13.03 -1.06
CA ASN A 106 1.46 13.84 -0.61
C ASN A 106 2.67 13.65 -1.57
N PRO A 107 2.78 14.42 -2.67
CA PRO A 107 3.74 14.15 -3.76
C PRO A 107 5.22 13.94 -3.39
N PRO A 108 5.79 14.64 -2.38
CA PRO A 108 7.16 14.35 -1.92
C PRO A 108 7.31 12.96 -1.27
N GLY A 109 6.21 12.46 -0.71
CA GLY A 109 6.10 11.20 0.03
C GLY A 109 6.26 9.97 -0.83
N THR A 110 6.64 8.87 -0.18
CA THR A 110 6.79 7.55 -0.80
C THR A 110 5.94 6.53 -0.05
N ASN A 111 5.20 5.75 -0.82
CA ASN A 111 4.40 4.64 -0.34
C ASN A 111 5.02 3.31 -0.76
N LEU A 112 4.70 2.28 0.01
CA LEU A 112 5.03 0.90 -0.25
C LEU A 112 3.75 0.08 -0.16
N VAL A 113 3.43 -0.69 -1.19
CA VAL A 113 2.50 -1.81 -1.06
C VAL A 113 3.31 -3.09 -0.87
N VAL A 114 2.94 -3.90 0.12
CA VAL A 114 3.56 -5.19 0.43
C VAL A 114 2.55 -6.29 0.19
N TYR A 115 2.91 -7.27 -0.63
CA TYR A 115 2.14 -8.49 -0.85
C TYR A 115 2.47 -9.50 0.25
N THR A 116 1.57 -9.64 1.21
CA THR A 116 1.84 -10.38 2.45
C THR A 116 2.15 -11.86 2.22
N ASP A 117 1.62 -12.44 1.14
CA ASP A 117 1.82 -13.84 0.79
C ASP A 117 3.24 -14.12 0.26
N GLN A 118 3.95 -13.08 -0.19
CA GLN A 118 5.34 -13.18 -0.65
C GLN A 118 6.34 -13.08 0.51
N ILE A 119 5.92 -12.54 1.66
CA ILE A 119 6.83 -12.26 2.79
C ILE A 119 7.58 -13.50 3.30
N PRO A 120 6.97 -14.69 3.47
CA PRO A 120 7.69 -15.84 3.99
C PRO A 120 8.95 -16.23 3.20
N GLU A 121 8.98 -15.91 1.90
CA GLU A 121 10.11 -16.20 1.02
C GLU A 121 10.99 -14.97 0.76
N HIS A 122 10.40 -13.77 0.76
CA HIS A 122 11.01 -12.54 0.25
C HIS A 122 11.22 -11.44 1.29
N GLY A 123 11.04 -11.73 2.58
CA GLY A 123 11.35 -10.74 3.60
C GLY A 123 10.90 -11.04 5.02
N THR A 124 10.88 -9.97 5.81
CA THR A 124 10.33 -9.95 7.16
C THR A 124 9.51 -8.69 7.35
N ILE A 125 8.47 -8.80 8.17
CA ILE A 125 7.67 -7.66 8.61
C ILE A 125 7.30 -7.83 10.06
N MET A 126 7.53 -6.78 10.85
CA MET A 126 7.24 -6.76 12.27
C MET A 126 6.57 -5.44 12.62
N VAL A 127 5.50 -5.51 13.41
CA VAL A 127 4.93 -4.35 14.06
C VAL A 127 5.91 -3.85 15.11
N ASN A 128 6.24 -2.55 15.09
CA ASN A 128 7.04 -1.92 16.12
C ASN A 128 6.15 -1.58 17.33
N ASP A 129 6.04 -2.52 18.27
CA ASP A 129 5.29 -2.36 19.51
C ASP A 129 6.03 -2.98 20.71
N PRO A 130 7.20 -2.43 21.08
CA PRO A 130 8.04 -3.01 22.14
C PRO A 130 7.39 -2.96 23.53
N HIS A 131 6.46 -2.02 23.75
CA HIS A 131 5.78 -1.81 25.03
C HIS A 131 4.38 -2.42 25.08
N GLN A 132 3.89 -3.00 23.97
CA GLN A 132 2.54 -3.53 23.85
C GLN A 132 1.45 -2.45 24.05
N ASP A 133 1.70 -1.26 23.54
CA ASP A 133 0.81 -0.09 23.63
C ASP A 133 -0.33 -0.16 22.61
N LEU A 134 -0.20 -0.99 21.57
CA LEU A 134 -1.26 -1.14 20.59
C LEU A 134 -2.49 -1.82 21.21
N PRO A 135 -3.70 -1.39 20.81
CA PRO A 135 -4.93 -1.99 21.31
C PRO A 135 -5.02 -3.45 20.85
N LYS A 136 -5.18 -4.35 21.82
CA LYS A 136 -5.36 -5.80 21.59
C LYS A 136 -6.82 -6.13 21.32
N ASP A 137 -7.70 -5.49 22.08
CA ASP A 137 -9.15 -5.65 21.98
C ASP A 137 -9.88 -4.43 22.55
N GLN A 138 -11.21 -4.51 22.67
CA GLN A 138 -12.04 -3.42 23.17
C GLN A 138 -11.70 -2.98 24.60
N SER A 139 -11.09 -3.85 25.41
CA SER A 139 -10.66 -3.55 26.78
C SER A 139 -9.39 -2.70 26.86
N SER A 140 -8.63 -2.60 25.76
CA SER A 140 -7.46 -1.72 25.68
C SER A 140 -7.82 -0.23 25.75
N TRP A 141 -9.07 0.12 25.47
CA TRP A 141 -9.59 1.47 25.56
C TRP A 141 -10.22 1.67 26.95
N ILE A 142 -9.55 2.43 27.82
CA ILE A 142 -10.16 2.87 29.08
C ILE A 142 -11.31 3.81 28.70
N ARG A 143 -12.55 3.35 28.90
CA ARG A 143 -13.72 4.20 28.71
C ARG A 143 -13.68 5.29 29.79
N PRO A 144 -13.78 6.58 29.44
CA PRO A 144 -13.98 7.64 30.41
C PRO A 144 -15.32 7.50 31.14
#